data_AF-A0A088RHL3-F1
#
_entry.id   AF-A0A088RHL3-F1
#
_cell.length_a   1.000
_cell.length_b   1.000
_cell.length_c   1.000
_cell.angle_alpha   90.00
_cell.angle_beta   90.00
_cell.angle_gamma   90.00
#
_symmetry.space_group_name_H-M   'P 1'
#
loop_
_entity.id
_entity.type
_entity.pdbx_description
1 polymer ?
#
loop_
_entity_poly.entity_id
_entity_poly.type
_entity_poly.pdbx_seq_one_letter_code
_entity_poly.pdbx_strand_id
1 'polypeptide(L)'
;MAEADDEEDVRLMSREERIASYRELVEGLDDILASHDADGDHDGEDAMQMAALVEEVEVQLRTLAQLLNDEETIQVTPGLMRKVEKSPETGELLTAIVYPPFSTSTAASSSSALLPAPYEVLFDEREWYPCVITGVVPPAKDVDRVQYKAWILGHNVEEVVYSEALRPWQPTASTSDIQGGVSCHVIHPQTGRYVEGVVDRLTLEETVLVKVPAAPSISTTVSTSPSTATTTTTTVTVPLSHVRVGKFYSQLRHRPKTEEERAARRVEQARLKRERVAQQRQLAADKVAKDADDWQALIGDMMGMDSGGGGGKKHKRRRTQ
;
A
#
# COMPACT_ATOMS: atom_id res chain seq x y z
N MET A 1 37.80 0.85 -8.56
CA MET A 1 38.29 0.01 -7.43
C MET A 1 37.47 0.25 -6.15
N ALA A 2 36.80 1.40 -5.96
CA ALA A 2 35.85 1.60 -4.86
C ALA A 2 34.48 0.91 -5.08
N GLU A 3 34.00 0.85 -6.32
CA GLU A 3 32.68 0.24 -6.65
C GLU A 3 32.55 -1.25 -6.27
N ALA A 4 33.66 -2.00 -6.17
CA ALA A 4 33.61 -3.42 -5.84
C ALA A 4 33.42 -3.69 -4.33
N ASP A 5 33.91 -2.78 -3.47
CA ASP A 5 33.74 -2.90 -2.02
C ASP A 5 32.29 -2.57 -1.62
N ASP A 6 31.69 -1.55 -2.24
CA ASP A 6 30.29 -1.16 -1.98
C ASP A 6 29.29 -2.25 -2.43
N GLU A 7 29.56 -2.95 -3.55
CA GLU A 7 28.73 -4.07 -4.00
C GLU A 7 28.82 -5.31 -3.09
N GLU A 8 29.99 -5.60 -2.52
CA GLU A 8 30.15 -6.70 -1.56
C GLU A 8 29.45 -6.38 -0.23
N ASP A 9 29.55 -5.15 0.25
CA ASP A 9 28.87 -4.71 1.47
C ASP A 9 27.35 -4.80 1.34
N VAL A 10 26.78 -4.40 0.19
CA VAL A 10 25.33 -4.50 -0.06
C VAL A 10 24.84 -5.95 -0.10
N ARG A 11 25.67 -6.90 -0.57
CA ARG A 11 25.31 -8.34 -0.57
C ARG A 11 25.32 -8.97 0.82
N LEU A 12 26.08 -8.40 1.76
CA LEU A 12 26.14 -8.86 3.14
C LEU A 12 24.96 -8.33 3.98
N MET A 13 24.26 -7.30 3.51
CA MET A 13 23.07 -6.75 4.16
C MET A 13 21.91 -7.76 4.17
N SER A 14 21.19 -7.79 5.29
CA SER A 14 19.92 -8.51 5.39
C SER A 14 18.90 -7.96 4.39
N ARG A 15 17.89 -8.76 4.09
CA ARG A 15 16.82 -8.36 3.16
C ARG A 15 16.08 -7.11 3.67
N GLU A 16 15.82 -7.03 4.96
CA GLU A 16 15.16 -5.88 5.58
C GLU A 16 16.00 -4.60 5.46
N GLU A 17 17.31 -4.70 5.67
CA GLU A 17 18.24 -3.57 5.52
C GLU A 17 18.31 -3.12 4.05
N ARG A 18 18.35 -4.05 3.08
CA ARG A 18 18.29 -3.71 1.65
C ARG A 18 16.98 -2.99 1.29
N ILE A 19 15.84 -3.40 1.84
CA ILE A 19 14.55 -2.72 1.63
C ILE A 19 14.56 -1.32 2.24
N ALA A 20 15.10 -1.16 3.45
CA ALA A 20 15.20 0.13 4.12
C ALA A 20 16.09 1.10 3.32
N SER A 21 17.29 0.65 2.94
CA SER A 21 18.24 1.41 2.12
C SER A 21 17.65 1.79 0.76
N TYR A 22 16.98 0.85 0.08
CA TYR A 22 16.30 1.13 -1.19
C TYR A 22 15.26 2.25 -1.03
N ARG A 23 14.44 2.22 0.03
CA ARG A 23 13.43 3.26 0.28
C ARG A 23 14.05 4.61 0.57
N GLU A 24 15.11 4.64 1.37
CA GLU A 24 15.87 5.86 1.68
C GLU A 24 16.46 6.48 0.42
N LEU A 25 17.08 5.67 -0.44
CA LEU A 25 17.65 6.15 -1.71
C LEU A 25 16.58 6.63 -2.70
N VAL A 26 15.41 5.98 -2.77
CA VAL A 26 14.28 6.48 -3.58
C VAL A 26 13.79 7.83 -3.06
N GLU A 27 13.63 7.99 -1.74
CA GLU A 27 13.23 9.26 -1.14
C GLU A 27 14.28 10.36 -1.36
N GLY A 28 15.56 10.02 -1.21
CA GLY A 28 16.69 10.92 -1.47
C GLY A 28 16.77 11.36 -2.92
N LEU A 29 16.56 10.44 -3.88
CA LEU A 29 16.50 10.77 -5.30
C LEU A 29 15.34 11.73 -5.60
N ASP A 30 14.16 11.48 -5.02
CA ASP A 30 13.00 12.36 -5.15
C ASP A 30 13.28 13.75 -4.55
N ASP A 31 14.04 13.84 -3.45
CA ASP A 31 14.49 15.11 -2.85
C ASP A 31 15.45 15.88 -3.76
N ILE A 32 16.48 15.19 -4.29
CA ILE A 32 17.46 15.76 -5.23
C ILE A 32 16.74 16.33 -6.45
N LEU A 33 15.85 15.55 -7.07
CA LEU A 33 15.07 15.97 -8.24
C LEU A 33 14.09 17.11 -7.94
N ALA A 34 13.42 17.09 -6.78
CA ALA A 34 12.51 18.17 -6.38
C ALA A 34 13.23 19.50 -6.13
N SER A 35 14.49 19.45 -5.70
CA SER A 35 15.32 20.63 -5.43
C SER A 35 15.85 21.30 -6.71
N HIS A 36 15.84 20.58 -7.84
CA HIS A 36 16.47 20.98 -9.11
C HIS A 36 15.49 21.63 -10.10
N ASP A 37 14.20 21.33 -10.03
CA ASP A 37 13.18 21.84 -10.99
C ASP A 37 12.66 23.27 -10.71
N ALA A 38 13.22 23.98 -9.73
CA ALA A 38 12.60 25.21 -9.22
C ALA A 38 12.96 26.49 -9.97
N ASP A 39 14.19 26.68 -10.46
CA ASP A 39 14.58 27.95 -11.10
C ASP A 39 15.69 27.71 -12.13
N GLY A 40 15.48 28.20 -13.35
CA GLY A 40 16.50 28.23 -14.40
C GLY A 40 17.71 29.08 -14.01
N ASP A 41 18.83 28.79 -14.67
CA ASP A 41 20.16 29.40 -14.50
C ASP A 41 21.03 28.80 -13.39
N HIS A 42 21.20 27.47 -13.37
CA HIS A 42 22.43 26.88 -12.85
C HIS A 42 23.45 26.74 -13.98
N ASP A 43 24.52 27.51 -13.86
CA ASP A 43 25.70 27.43 -14.71
C ASP A 43 26.20 25.97 -14.78
N GLY A 44 26.73 25.55 -15.93
CA GLY A 44 26.86 24.13 -16.31
C GLY A 44 27.67 23.22 -15.37
N GLU A 45 28.39 23.75 -14.38
CA GLU A 45 29.11 22.96 -13.38
C GLU A 45 28.19 22.38 -12.30
N ASP A 46 27.19 23.14 -11.80
CA ASP A 46 26.25 22.67 -10.77
C ASP A 46 25.33 21.59 -11.34
N ALA A 47 24.87 21.77 -12.58
CA ALA A 47 24.06 20.78 -13.29
C ALA A 47 24.83 19.47 -13.53
N MET A 48 26.14 19.55 -13.81
CA MET A 48 26.98 18.37 -14.03
C MET A 48 27.25 17.60 -12.73
N GLN A 49 27.49 18.30 -11.61
CA GLN A 49 27.64 17.67 -10.30
C GLN A 49 26.34 16.99 -9.86
N MET A 50 25.19 17.63 -10.09
CA MET A 50 23.89 17.04 -9.79
C MET A 50 23.56 15.82 -10.64
N ALA A 51 23.88 15.86 -11.94
CA ALA A 51 23.73 14.71 -12.82
C ALA A 51 24.59 13.52 -12.35
N ALA A 52 25.82 13.77 -11.91
CA ALA A 52 26.70 12.74 -11.34
C ALA A 52 26.13 12.13 -10.05
N LEU A 53 25.57 12.95 -9.14
CA LEU A 53 24.91 12.46 -7.93
C LEU A 53 23.66 11.62 -8.23
N VAL A 54 22.85 12.05 -9.20
CA VAL A 54 21.68 11.28 -9.65
C VAL A 54 22.12 9.93 -10.22
N GLU A 55 23.17 9.92 -11.06
CA GLU A 55 23.69 8.69 -11.64
C GLU A 55 24.23 7.72 -10.56
N GLU A 56 24.95 8.23 -9.57
CA GLU A 56 25.46 7.44 -8.44
C GLU A 56 24.31 6.78 -7.65
N VAL A 57 23.29 7.55 -7.29
CA VAL A 57 22.11 7.04 -6.58
C VAL A 57 21.34 6.03 -7.44
N GLU A 58 21.20 6.29 -8.75
CA GLU A 58 20.55 5.34 -9.65
C GLU A 58 21.33 4.03 -9.78
N VAL A 59 22.66 4.06 -9.84
CA VAL A 59 23.49 2.84 -9.86
C VAL A 59 23.26 2.01 -8.61
N GLN A 60 23.30 2.63 -7.42
CA GLN A 60 23.02 1.94 -6.16
C GLN A 60 21.60 1.36 -6.13
N LEU A 61 20.61 2.12 -6.59
CA LEU A 61 19.21 1.66 -6.69
C LEU A 61 19.06 0.47 -7.64
N ARG A 62 19.74 0.45 -8.79
CA ARG A 62 19.72 -0.70 -9.72
C ARG A 62 20.29 -1.94 -9.05
N THR A 63 21.42 -1.82 -8.36
CA THR A 63 22.04 -2.94 -7.64
C THR A 63 21.13 -3.50 -6.55
N LEU A 64 20.54 -2.62 -5.72
CA LEU A 64 19.59 -3.02 -4.68
C LEU A 64 18.31 -3.63 -5.26
N ALA A 65 17.74 -3.02 -6.30
CA ALA A 65 16.54 -3.53 -6.96
C ALA A 65 16.79 -4.92 -7.54
N GLN A 66 17.93 -5.12 -8.22
CA GLN A 66 18.30 -6.43 -8.76
C GLN A 66 18.43 -7.49 -7.66
N LEU A 67 19.19 -7.22 -6.60
CA LEU A 67 19.37 -8.17 -5.51
C LEU A 67 18.05 -8.51 -4.80
N LEU A 68 17.18 -7.51 -4.62
CA LEU A 68 15.86 -7.72 -4.03
C LEU A 68 14.96 -8.55 -4.96
N ASN A 69 14.97 -8.26 -6.27
CA ASN A 69 14.18 -8.98 -7.27
C ASN A 69 14.65 -10.43 -7.44
N ASP A 70 15.96 -10.69 -7.36
CA ASP A 70 16.52 -12.04 -7.47
C ASP A 70 16.18 -12.92 -6.25
N GLU A 71 15.96 -12.31 -5.08
CA GLU A 71 15.53 -13.00 -3.86
C GLU A 71 14.01 -13.25 -3.81
N GLU A 72 13.24 -12.63 -4.69
CA GLU A 72 11.79 -12.78 -4.70
C GLU A 72 11.35 -14.19 -5.16
N THR A 73 10.63 -14.89 -4.27
CA THR A 73 10.18 -16.27 -4.51
C THR A 73 8.65 -16.41 -4.60
N ILE A 74 7.91 -15.31 -4.52
CA ILE A 74 6.43 -15.32 -4.50
C ILE A 74 5.89 -15.76 -5.85
N GLN A 75 5.11 -16.84 -5.84
CA GLN A 75 4.51 -17.44 -7.04
C GLN A 75 3.06 -17.01 -7.26
N VAL A 76 2.69 -16.86 -8.53
CA VAL A 76 1.28 -16.68 -8.95
C VAL A 76 0.48 -17.91 -8.53
N THR A 77 -0.68 -17.68 -7.92
CA THR A 77 -1.52 -18.78 -7.44
C THR A 77 -2.16 -19.50 -8.65
N PRO A 78 -1.97 -20.82 -8.82
CA PRO A 78 -2.54 -21.54 -9.94
C PRO A 78 -4.05 -21.79 -9.77
N GLY A 79 -4.77 -21.98 -10.87
CA GLY A 79 -6.16 -22.44 -10.85
C GLY A 79 -7.21 -21.40 -10.43
N LEU A 80 -6.89 -20.10 -10.50
CA LEU A 80 -7.83 -19.02 -10.20
C LEU A 80 -8.92 -18.92 -11.26
N MET A 81 -10.20 -18.94 -10.85
CA MET A 81 -11.32 -18.65 -11.75
C MET A 81 -11.95 -17.30 -11.40
N ARG A 82 -11.95 -16.39 -12.38
CA ARG A 82 -12.58 -15.08 -12.26
C ARG A 82 -14.05 -15.17 -12.68
N LYS A 83 -14.97 -15.03 -11.71
CA LYS A 83 -16.39 -14.85 -11.97
C LYS A 83 -16.70 -13.37 -12.04
N VAL A 84 -17.52 -12.99 -13.03
CA VAL A 84 -18.03 -11.62 -13.17
C VAL A 84 -19.55 -11.74 -13.10
N GLU A 85 -20.13 -11.26 -12.01
CA GLU A 85 -21.57 -11.26 -11.77
C GLU A 85 -22.08 -9.83 -11.78
N LYS A 86 -23.29 -9.62 -12.33
CA LYS A 86 -23.91 -8.30 -12.29
C LYS A 86 -24.64 -8.15 -10.97
N SER A 87 -24.29 -7.13 -10.18
CA SER A 87 -24.96 -6.80 -8.93
C SER A 87 -26.47 -6.64 -9.17
N PRO A 88 -27.34 -7.35 -8.43
CA PRO A 88 -28.78 -7.20 -8.56
C PRO A 88 -29.27 -5.83 -8.04
N GLU A 89 -28.51 -5.19 -7.14
CA GLU A 89 -28.90 -3.92 -6.49
C GLU A 89 -28.40 -2.69 -7.26
N THR A 90 -27.16 -2.72 -7.75
CA THR A 90 -26.51 -1.56 -8.38
C THR A 90 -26.30 -1.72 -9.89
N GLY A 91 -26.46 -2.93 -10.44
CA GLY A 91 -26.18 -3.21 -11.85
C GLY A 91 -24.70 -3.19 -12.24
N GLU A 92 -23.79 -2.94 -11.29
CA GLU A 92 -22.35 -2.95 -11.48
C GLU A 92 -21.80 -4.38 -11.65
N LEU A 93 -20.71 -4.53 -12.41
CA LEU A 93 -20.03 -5.80 -12.59
C LEU A 93 -19.17 -6.10 -11.35
N LEU A 94 -19.60 -7.05 -10.53
CA LEU A 94 -18.86 -7.56 -9.39
C LEU A 94 -17.96 -8.70 -9.87
N THR A 95 -16.65 -8.46 -9.81
CA THR A 95 -15.67 -9.51 -10.09
C THR A 95 -15.34 -10.22 -8.78
N ALA A 96 -15.40 -11.54 -8.76
CA ALA A 96 -14.99 -12.39 -7.63
C ALA A 96 -14.06 -13.48 -8.14
N ILE A 97 -12.92 -13.68 -7.47
CA ILE A 97 -12.08 -14.84 -7.73
C ILE A 97 -12.55 -15.97 -6.82
N VAL A 98 -12.93 -17.09 -7.44
CA VAL A 98 -13.25 -18.33 -6.72
C VAL A 98 -12.02 -19.21 -6.73
N TYR A 99 -11.56 -19.57 -5.54
CA TYR A 99 -10.35 -20.34 -5.33
C TYR A 99 -10.60 -21.47 -4.33
N PRO A 100 -10.28 -22.72 -4.67
CA PRO A 100 -10.28 -23.43 -5.97
C PRO A 100 -11.72 -23.76 -6.41
N PRO A 101 -11.95 -24.30 -7.63
CA PRO A 101 -13.30 -24.52 -8.15
C PRO A 101 -14.19 -25.43 -7.28
N PHE A 102 -15.48 -25.10 -7.27
CA PHE A 102 -16.55 -26.09 -7.14
C PHE A 102 -16.45 -27.03 -8.36
N SER A 103 -15.98 -28.26 -8.18
CA SER A 103 -16.12 -29.28 -9.23
C SER A 103 -17.56 -29.76 -9.24
N THR A 104 -18.36 -29.28 -10.21
CA THR A 104 -19.71 -29.78 -10.50
C THR A 104 -19.70 -30.98 -11.46
N SER A 105 -18.59 -31.69 -11.62
CA SER A 105 -18.50 -32.85 -12.52
C SER A 105 -18.56 -34.17 -11.76
N THR A 106 -19.72 -34.78 -11.86
CA THR A 106 -20.12 -36.17 -11.62
C THR A 106 -19.01 -37.21 -11.86
N ALA A 107 -18.42 -37.76 -10.79
CA ALA A 107 -18.03 -39.17 -10.64
C ALA A 107 -17.28 -39.36 -9.30
N ALA A 108 -17.96 -40.00 -8.36
CA ALA A 108 -17.42 -40.81 -7.25
C ALA A 108 -16.03 -40.42 -6.67
N SER A 109 -15.97 -39.31 -5.92
CA SER A 109 -15.22 -39.20 -4.66
C SER A 109 -15.62 -37.88 -3.97
N SER A 110 -16.18 -38.02 -2.78
CA SER A 110 -16.85 -36.98 -2.01
C SER A 110 -15.88 -36.09 -1.25
N SER A 111 -15.48 -34.96 -1.85
CA SER A 111 -15.18 -33.66 -1.20
C SER A 111 -14.50 -32.73 -2.21
N SER A 112 -15.26 -31.80 -2.81
CA SER A 112 -14.64 -30.66 -3.50
C SER A 112 -14.18 -29.67 -2.44
N ALA A 113 -13.03 -29.93 -1.81
CA ALA A 113 -12.50 -29.09 -0.74
C ALA A 113 -11.88 -27.82 -1.33
N LEU A 114 -12.25 -26.66 -0.79
CA LEU A 114 -11.54 -25.43 -1.08
C LEU A 114 -10.12 -25.52 -0.50
N LEU A 115 -9.10 -25.13 -1.27
CA LEU A 115 -7.73 -24.95 -0.83
C LEU A 115 -7.62 -23.72 0.08
N PRO A 116 -6.73 -23.76 1.08
CA PRO A 116 -6.46 -22.61 1.92
C PRO A 116 -5.80 -21.49 1.11
N ALA A 117 -6.08 -20.23 1.48
CA ALA A 117 -5.40 -19.09 0.90
C ALA A 117 -3.88 -19.24 1.13
N PRO A 118 -3.04 -19.11 0.08
CA PRO A 118 -1.60 -19.31 0.21
C PRO A 118 -0.90 -18.13 0.90
N TYR A 119 -1.44 -16.91 0.78
CA TYR A 119 -0.82 -15.69 1.27
C TYR A 119 -1.79 -14.82 2.06
N GLU A 120 -1.21 -13.90 2.82
CA GLU A 120 -1.91 -12.74 3.38
C GLU A 120 -1.26 -11.44 2.90
N VAL A 121 -2.08 -10.40 2.77
CA VAL A 121 -1.64 -9.05 2.42
C VAL A 121 -1.96 -8.06 3.54
N LEU A 122 -0.99 -7.20 3.85
CA LEU A 122 -1.15 -6.07 4.76
C LEU A 122 -1.64 -4.85 3.97
N PHE A 123 -2.95 -4.66 3.91
CA PHE A 123 -3.57 -3.64 3.06
C PHE A 123 -3.74 -2.28 3.75
N ASP A 124 -4.04 -2.28 5.05
CA ASP A 124 -4.36 -1.08 5.84
C ASP A 124 -3.35 -0.81 6.97
N GLU A 125 -2.17 -1.41 6.87
CA GLU A 125 -1.09 -1.35 7.89
C GLU A 125 -1.53 -1.83 9.28
N ARG A 126 -2.70 -2.49 9.40
CA ARG A 126 -3.27 -2.93 10.67
C ARG A 126 -3.55 -4.42 10.69
N GLU A 127 -4.21 -4.91 9.66
CA GLU A 127 -4.68 -6.29 9.59
C GLU A 127 -4.17 -7.00 8.34
N TRP A 128 -3.81 -8.27 8.53
CA TRP A 128 -3.45 -9.17 7.45
C TRP A 128 -4.72 -9.82 6.91
N TYR A 129 -4.96 -9.69 5.60
CA TYR A 129 -6.13 -10.24 4.93
C TYR A 129 -5.72 -11.42 4.05
N PRO A 130 -6.50 -12.52 4.01
CA PRO A 130 -6.20 -13.65 3.15
C PRO A 130 -6.29 -13.22 1.68
N CYS A 131 -5.28 -13.58 0.88
CA CYS A 131 -5.20 -13.20 -0.51
C CYS A 131 -4.64 -14.30 -1.41
N VAL A 132 -4.92 -14.16 -2.71
CA VAL A 132 -4.30 -14.95 -3.78
C VAL A 132 -3.55 -14.04 -4.73
N ILE A 133 -2.46 -14.52 -5.30
CA ILE A 133 -1.66 -13.73 -6.26
C ILE A 133 -2.17 -13.99 -7.66
N THR A 134 -2.74 -12.98 -8.30
CA THR A 134 -3.33 -13.06 -9.64
C THR A 134 -2.31 -12.86 -10.75
N GLY A 135 -1.19 -12.21 -10.45
CA GLY A 135 -0.11 -11.99 -11.41
C GLY A 135 1.07 -11.25 -10.81
N VAL A 136 2.16 -11.23 -11.58
CA VAL A 136 3.36 -10.44 -11.29
C VAL A 136 3.35 -9.22 -12.21
N VAL A 137 3.68 -8.05 -11.65
CA VAL A 137 3.90 -6.81 -12.38
C VAL A 137 5.41 -6.64 -12.53
N PRO A 138 5.95 -6.76 -13.76
CA PRO A 138 7.37 -6.59 -13.99
C PRO A 138 7.77 -5.13 -13.76
N PRO A 139 9.02 -4.87 -13.33
CA PRO A 139 9.53 -3.53 -13.14
C PRO A 139 9.55 -2.77 -14.48
N ALA A 140 9.17 -1.49 -14.47
CA ALA A 140 9.15 -0.67 -15.68
C ALA A 140 10.55 -0.16 -16.04
N LYS A 141 11.39 0.05 -15.02
CA LYS A 141 12.80 0.43 -15.12
C LYS A 141 13.67 -0.50 -14.28
N ASP A 142 14.96 -0.53 -14.56
CA ASP A 142 15.92 -1.37 -13.82
C ASP A 142 16.11 -0.93 -12.35
N VAL A 143 15.72 0.31 -12.02
CA VAL A 143 15.67 0.82 -10.64
C VAL A 143 14.40 0.38 -9.89
N ASP A 144 13.39 -0.15 -10.59
CA ASP A 144 12.12 -0.52 -9.98
C ASP A 144 12.17 -1.97 -9.47
N ARG A 145 11.45 -2.21 -8.38
CA ARG A 145 11.24 -3.55 -7.83
C ARG A 145 10.01 -4.22 -8.45
N VAL A 146 10.05 -5.55 -8.52
CA VAL A 146 8.90 -6.39 -8.89
C VAL A 146 7.74 -6.14 -7.93
N GLN A 147 6.53 -6.06 -8.48
CA GLN A 147 5.28 -5.92 -7.72
C GLN A 147 4.35 -7.10 -8.00
N TYR A 148 3.37 -7.31 -7.14
CA TYR A 148 2.43 -8.42 -7.21
C TYR A 148 0.98 -7.90 -7.21
N LYS A 149 0.15 -8.50 -8.07
CA LYS A 149 -1.29 -8.29 -8.04
C LYS A 149 -1.89 -9.25 -7.01
N ALA A 150 -2.22 -8.72 -5.84
CA ALA A 150 -2.83 -9.45 -4.75
C ALA A 150 -4.35 -9.24 -4.77
N TRP A 151 -5.10 -10.33 -4.83
CA TRP A 151 -6.55 -10.32 -4.72
C TRP A 151 -6.98 -10.65 -3.29
N ILE A 152 -7.59 -9.68 -2.61
CA ILE A 152 -8.08 -9.82 -1.23
C ILE A 152 -9.37 -10.64 -1.24
N LEU A 153 -9.32 -11.84 -0.67
CA LEU A 153 -10.46 -12.73 -0.58
C LEU A 153 -11.52 -12.16 0.38
N GLY A 154 -12.80 -12.37 0.07
CA GLY A 154 -13.92 -11.88 0.88
C GLY A 154 -14.31 -10.42 0.61
N HIS A 155 -13.34 -9.57 0.25
CA HIS A 155 -13.58 -8.18 -0.17
C HIS A 155 -13.63 -8.01 -1.69
N ASN A 156 -13.05 -8.94 -2.45
CA ASN A 156 -13.06 -8.94 -3.92
C ASN A 156 -12.39 -7.70 -4.52
N VAL A 157 -11.21 -7.38 -4.00
CA VAL A 157 -10.40 -6.22 -4.37
C VAL A 157 -9.05 -6.70 -4.87
N GLU A 158 -8.59 -6.17 -6.00
CA GLU A 158 -7.23 -6.35 -6.50
C GLU A 158 -6.37 -5.15 -6.10
N GLU A 159 -5.24 -5.40 -5.45
CA GLU A 159 -4.25 -4.39 -5.08
C GLU A 159 -2.88 -4.76 -5.65
N VAL A 160 -2.07 -3.77 -5.96
CA VAL A 160 -0.68 -3.97 -6.41
C VAL A 160 0.23 -3.66 -5.23
N VAL A 161 1.00 -4.66 -4.81
CA VAL A 161 1.83 -4.58 -3.59
C VAL A 161 3.24 -5.09 -3.84
N TYR A 162 4.18 -4.60 -3.05
CA TYR A 162 5.50 -5.22 -2.95
C TYR A 162 5.45 -6.43 -2.00
N SER A 163 6.47 -7.26 -2.09
CA SER A 163 6.61 -8.50 -1.31
C SER A 163 6.62 -8.29 0.21
N GLU A 164 7.12 -7.15 0.71
CA GLU A 164 7.07 -6.84 2.15
C GLU A 164 5.65 -6.72 2.73
N ALA A 165 4.66 -6.44 1.89
CA ALA A 165 3.26 -6.39 2.29
C ALA A 165 2.59 -7.77 2.16
N LEU A 166 3.34 -8.81 1.77
CA LEU A 166 2.88 -10.17 1.61
C LEU A 166 3.58 -11.09 2.59
N ARG A 167 2.86 -12.13 3.04
CA ARG A 167 3.46 -13.24 3.79
C ARG A 167 2.69 -14.54 3.52
N PRO A 168 3.29 -15.71 3.76
CA PRO A 168 2.54 -16.96 3.78
C PRO A 168 1.39 -16.88 4.78
N TRP A 169 0.24 -17.45 4.43
CA TRP A 169 -0.92 -17.44 5.32
C TRP A 169 -0.62 -18.12 6.66
N GLN A 170 -1.13 -17.52 7.74
CA GLN A 170 -0.99 -18.04 9.09
C GLN A 170 -2.35 -18.08 9.79
N PRO A 171 -2.67 -19.14 10.55
CA PRO A 171 -3.90 -19.21 11.32
C PRO A 171 -3.92 -18.11 12.39
N THR A 172 -4.86 -17.17 12.26
CA THR A 172 -5.02 -16.03 13.18
C THR A 172 -5.78 -16.38 14.45
N ALA A 173 -6.65 -17.38 14.38
CA ALA A 173 -7.41 -17.89 15.51
C ALA A 173 -6.85 -19.27 15.90
N SER A 174 -6.73 -19.51 17.21
CA SER A 174 -6.39 -20.84 17.68
C SER A 174 -7.57 -21.78 17.38
N THR A 175 -7.30 -23.07 17.13
CA THR A 175 -8.37 -24.06 16.92
C THR A 175 -9.33 -24.14 18.11
N SER A 176 -8.89 -23.72 19.31
CA SER A 176 -9.72 -23.57 20.50
C SER A 176 -10.74 -22.43 20.42
N ASP A 177 -10.52 -21.40 19.61
CA ASP A 177 -11.43 -20.27 19.43
C ASP A 177 -12.57 -20.60 18.43
N ILE A 178 -12.39 -21.65 17.63
CA ILE A 178 -13.31 -22.07 16.57
C ILE A 178 -14.04 -23.33 17.02
N GLN A 179 -14.84 -23.18 18.07
CA GLN A 179 -15.71 -24.24 18.56
C GLN A 179 -17.09 -24.19 17.89
N GLY A 180 -17.78 -25.32 17.89
CA GLY A 180 -19.16 -25.38 17.43
C GLY A 180 -20.05 -24.40 18.21
N GLY A 181 -20.84 -23.60 17.50
CA GLY A 181 -21.72 -22.58 18.06
C GLY A 181 -21.15 -21.15 18.04
N VAL A 182 -19.88 -20.97 17.68
CA VAL A 182 -19.27 -19.63 17.60
C VAL A 182 -19.74 -18.87 16.35
N SER A 183 -20.16 -17.61 16.53
CA SER A 183 -20.48 -16.69 15.44
C SER A 183 -19.20 -16.30 14.68
N CYS A 184 -19.22 -16.42 13.37
CA CYS A 184 -18.08 -16.12 12.51
C CYS A 184 -18.51 -15.47 11.20
N HIS A 185 -17.54 -14.90 10.50
CA HIS A 185 -17.67 -14.46 9.13
C HIS A 185 -16.91 -15.43 8.24
N VAL A 186 -17.57 -15.93 7.21
CA VAL A 186 -17.01 -16.91 6.28
C VAL A 186 -17.04 -16.39 4.86
N ILE A 187 -15.95 -16.60 4.11
CA ILE A 187 -15.92 -16.30 2.68
C ILE A 187 -16.74 -17.37 1.96
N HIS A 188 -17.90 -16.98 1.44
CA HIS A 188 -18.83 -17.91 0.82
C HIS A 188 -18.26 -18.42 -0.53
N PRO A 189 -18.17 -19.74 -0.77
CA PRO A 189 -17.51 -20.31 -1.95
C PRO A 189 -18.11 -19.88 -3.29
N GLN A 190 -19.41 -19.58 -3.32
CA GLN A 190 -20.08 -19.23 -4.57
C GLN A 190 -19.88 -17.76 -4.94
N THR A 191 -19.94 -16.87 -3.95
CA THR A 191 -19.95 -15.40 -4.12
C THR A 191 -18.58 -14.77 -3.86
N GLY A 192 -17.66 -15.48 -3.20
CA GLY A 192 -16.36 -14.98 -2.80
C GLY A 192 -16.41 -13.85 -1.76
N ARG A 193 -17.55 -13.64 -1.10
CA ARG A 193 -17.78 -12.55 -0.13
C ARG A 193 -17.93 -13.08 1.28
N TYR A 194 -17.58 -12.27 2.26
CA TYR A 194 -17.88 -12.56 3.65
C TYR A 194 -19.40 -12.59 3.91
N VAL A 195 -19.85 -13.64 4.59
CA VAL A 195 -21.21 -13.82 5.07
C VAL A 195 -21.16 -14.23 6.53
N GLU A 196 -22.09 -13.71 7.33
CA GLU A 196 -22.26 -14.12 8.72
C GLU A 196 -22.75 -15.56 8.80
N GLY A 197 -22.18 -16.33 9.73
CA GLY A 197 -22.53 -17.71 9.97
C GLY A 197 -22.21 -18.17 11.38
N VAL A 198 -22.52 -19.43 11.65
CA VAL A 198 -22.21 -20.09 12.92
C VAL A 198 -21.44 -21.37 12.64
N VAL A 199 -20.31 -21.54 13.30
CA VAL A 199 -19.49 -22.77 13.18
C VAL A 199 -20.33 -23.96 13.65
N ASP A 200 -20.47 -24.99 12.82
CA ASP A 200 -21.08 -26.27 13.23
C ASP A 200 -20.02 -27.15 13.89
N ARG A 201 -18.92 -27.41 13.16
CA ARG A 201 -17.80 -28.22 13.64
C ARG A 201 -16.52 -27.94 12.84
N LEU A 202 -15.38 -28.13 13.50
CA LEU A 202 -14.07 -28.17 12.88
C LEU A 202 -13.76 -29.61 12.43
N THR A 203 -13.19 -29.80 11.25
CA THR A 203 -12.70 -31.11 10.78
C THR A 203 -11.20 -31.26 11.05
N LEU A 204 -10.69 -32.47 10.86
CA LEU A 204 -9.26 -32.77 11.03
C LEU A 204 -8.37 -32.20 9.89
N GLU A 205 -8.98 -31.75 8.79
CA GLU A 205 -8.27 -31.30 7.58
C GLU A 205 -8.16 -29.78 7.48
N GLU A 206 -8.11 -29.07 8.60
CA GLU A 206 -8.11 -27.60 8.67
C GLU A 206 -9.30 -26.94 7.94
N THR A 207 -10.40 -27.68 7.77
CA THR A 207 -11.66 -27.17 7.22
C THR A 207 -12.72 -27.02 8.30
N VAL A 208 -13.56 -26.01 8.13
CA VAL A 208 -14.64 -25.63 9.04
C VAL A 208 -15.96 -25.79 8.32
N LEU A 209 -16.91 -26.48 8.95
CA LEU A 209 -18.29 -26.48 8.50
C LEU A 209 -19.02 -25.32 9.17
N VAL A 210 -19.56 -24.41 8.37
CA VAL A 210 -20.28 -23.22 8.84
C VAL A 210 -21.72 -23.28 8.36
N LYS A 211 -22.67 -23.03 9.26
CA LYS A 211 -24.08 -22.81 8.92
C LYS A 211 -24.25 -21.35 8.53
N VAL A 212 -24.62 -21.12 7.28
CA VAL A 212 -24.82 -19.80 6.68
C VAL A 212 -26.29 -19.63 6.31
N PRO A 213 -26.89 -18.42 6.41
CA PRO A 213 -28.22 -18.17 5.89
C PRO A 213 -28.30 -18.53 4.41
N ALA A 214 -29.33 -19.28 4.01
CA ALA A 214 -29.55 -19.60 2.59
C ALA A 214 -29.84 -18.30 1.83
N ALA A 215 -29.14 -18.09 0.71
CA ALA A 215 -29.49 -17.01 -0.22
C ALA A 215 -30.93 -17.24 -0.73
N PRO A 216 -31.77 -16.19 -0.86
CA PRO A 216 -33.10 -16.34 -1.41
C PRO A 216 -32.99 -16.74 -2.90
N SER A 217 -33.26 -18.00 -3.18
CA SER A 217 -33.40 -18.51 -4.55
C SER A 217 -34.53 -17.75 -5.24
N ILE A 218 -34.24 -16.99 -6.28
CA ILE A 218 -35.27 -16.48 -7.19
C ILE A 218 -35.77 -17.67 -8.02
N SER A 219 -36.65 -18.47 -7.41
CA SER A 219 -37.42 -19.51 -8.08
C SER A 219 -38.76 -19.54 -7.37
N THR A 220 -39.60 -18.58 -7.77
CA THR A 220 -40.97 -18.42 -7.30
C THR A 220 -41.80 -19.61 -7.79
N THR A 221 -42.01 -20.61 -6.94
CA THR A 221 -43.26 -21.35 -6.92
C THR A 221 -43.92 -21.11 -5.56
N VAL A 222 -45.01 -20.36 -5.62
CA VAL A 222 -45.82 -19.96 -4.48
C VAL A 222 -46.42 -21.23 -3.85
N SER A 223 -46.09 -21.50 -2.59
CA SER A 223 -46.91 -22.33 -1.71
C SER A 223 -47.09 -21.59 -0.39
N THR A 224 -48.30 -21.09 -0.21
CA THR A 224 -48.79 -20.43 1.00
C THR A 224 -49.00 -21.45 2.11
N SER A 225 -48.29 -21.33 3.22
CA SER A 225 -48.70 -21.84 4.54
C SER A 225 -47.98 -21.04 5.65
N PRO A 226 -48.67 -20.62 6.72
CA PRO A 226 -48.09 -19.81 7.77
C PRO A 226 -47.46 -20.72 8.84
N SER A 227 -46.14 -20.82 8.83
CA SER A 227 -45.39 -21.56 9.86
C SER A 227 -44.14 -20.77 10.23
N THR A 228 -43.93 -20.58 11.53
CA THR A 228 -42.76 -20.06 12.23
C THR A 228 -41.53 -19.87 11.36
N ALA A 229 -41.05 -18.62 11.22
CA ALA A 229 -39.92 -18.22 10.38
C ALA A 229 -38.67 -19.05 10.70
N THR A 230 -38.55 -20.18 10.02
CA THR A 230 -37.39 -21.05 10.07
C THR A 230 -36.48 -20.48 9.00
N THR A 231 -35.54 -19.64 9.42
CA THR A 231 -34.50 -19.13 8.52
C THR A 231 -33.79 -20.34 7.91
N THR A 232 -34.01 -20.59 6.62
CA THR A 232 -33.39 -21.72 5.92
C THR A 232 -31.87 -21.51 5.98
N THR A 233 -31.12 -22.44 6.59
CA THR A 233 -29.66 -22.37 6.68
C THR A 233 -29.03 -23.47 5.85
N THR A 234 -27.98 -23.14 5.12
CA THR A 234 -27.16 -24.09 4.36
C THR A 234 -25.82 -24.30 5.05
N THR A 235 -25.36 -25.54 5.15
CA THR A 235 -24.03 -25.85 5.66
C THR A 235 -23.02 -25.78 4.53
N VAL A 236 -21.94 -25.04 4.75
CA VAL A 236 -20.87 -24.82 3.78
C VAL A 236 -19.55 -25.27 4.39
N THR A 237 -18.74 -26.00 3.61
CA THR A 237 -17.40 -26.41 4.00
C THR A 237 -16.37 -25.43 3.44
N VAL A 238 -15.56 -24.83 4.31
CA VAL A 238 -14.54 -23.83 3.94
C VAL A 238 -13.22 -24.14 4.64
N PRO A 239 -12.07 -23.69 4.12
CA PRO A 239 -10.80 -23.81 4.82
C PRO A 239 -10.69 -22.76 5.93
N LEU A 240 -9.82 -23.02 6.91
CA LEU A 240 -9.59 -22.14 8.06
C LEU A 240 -9.23 -20.70 7.65
N SER A 241 -8.48 -20.54 6.57
CA SER A 241 -8.12 -19.23 5.98
C SER A 241 -9.30 -18.36 5.57
N HIS A 242 -10.48 -18.94 5.36
CA HIS A 242 -11.69 -18.24 4.93
C HIS A 242 -12.63 -17.92 6.09
N VAL A 243 -12.23 -18.24 7.33
CA VAL A 243 -13.04 -18.00 8.53
C VAL A 243 -12.40 -16.91 9.37
N ARG A 244 -13.22 -15.94 9.78
CA ARG A 244 -12.85 -14.87 10.70
C ARG A 244 -13.77 -14.89 11.91
N VAL A 245 -13.18 -14.88 13.11
CA VAL A 245 -13.90 -14.84 14.39
C VAL A 245 -13.62 -13.49 15.05
N GLY A 246 -14.61 -12.93 15.74
CA GLY A 246 -14.47 -11.66 16.47
C GLY A 246 -14.92 -10.44 15.67
N LYS A 247 -14.27 -9.29 15.90
CA LYS A 247 -14.63 -8.02 15.25
C LYS A 247 -14.37 -8.13 13.75
N PHE A 248 -15.36 -7.81 12.94
CA PHE A 248 -15.28 -7.85 11.50
C PHE A 248 -15.75 -6.52 10.91
N TYR A 249 -15.05 -6.06 9.88
CA TYR A 249 -15.44 -4.90 9.09
C TYR A 249 -15.90 -5.38 7.72
N SER A 250 -17.17 -5.10 7.38
CA SER A 250 -17.76 -5.48 6.09
C SER A 250 -17.11 -4.79 4.90
N GLN A 251 -16.46 -3.65 5.13
CA GLN A 251 -15.76 -2.87 4.11
C GLN A 251 -14.32 -2.63 4.55
N LEU A 252 -13.40 -2.67 3.57
CA LEU A 252 -12.03 -2.25 3.78
C LEU A 252 -12.01 -0.77 4.17
N ARG A 253 -11.21 -0.43 5.19
CA ARG A 253 -11.08 0.96 5.66
C ARG A 253 -10.45 1.87 4.61
N HIS A 254 -9.51 1.34 3.85
CA HIS A 254 -8.93 2.03 2.71
C HIS A 254 -9.62 1.61 1.42
N ARG A 255 -9.88 2.59 0.56
CA ARG A 255 -10.31 2.31 -0.80
C ARG A 255 -9.09 1.81 -1.58
N PRO A 256 -9.18 0.70 -2.31
CA PRO A 256 -8.13 0.31 -3.24
C PRO A 256 -7.92 1.44 -4.23
N LYS A 257 -6.66 1.85 -4.39
CA LYS A 257 -6.31 2.93 -5.30
C LYS A 257 -6.04 2.32 -6.66
N THR A 258 -6.62 2.88 -7.70
CA THR A 258 -6.23 2.49 -9.07
C THR A 258 -4.79 2.95 -9.34
N GLU A 259 -4.10 2.33 -10.29
CA GLU A 259 -2.74 2.75 -10.67
C GLU A 259 -2.71 4.23 -11.12
N GLU A 260 -3.77 4.67 -11.81
CA GLU A 260 -3.96 6.05 -12.24
C GLU A 260 -4.12 7.01 -11.03
N GLU A 261 -4.89 6.62 -10.01
CA GLU A 261 -5.01 7.40 -8.77
C GLU A 261 -3.70 7.45 -7.97
N ARG A 262 -2.92 6.35 -7.96
CA ARG A 262 -1.58 6.34 -7.34
C ARG A 262 -0.62 7.25 -8.07
N ALA A 263 -0.59 7.19 -9.40
CA ALA A 263 0.24 8.06 -10.24
C ALA A 263 -0.14 9.54 -10.05
N ALA A 264 -1.43 9.87 -10.07
CA ALA A 264 -1.91 11.22 -9.85
C ALA A 264 -1.52 11.78 -8.47
N ARG A 265 -1.62 10.97 -7.41
CA ARG A 265 -1.15 11.37 -6.07
C ARG A 265 0.36 11.57 -6.01
N ARG A 266 1.16 10.72 -6.66
CA ARG A 266 2.62 10.91 -6.72
C ARG A 266 2.96 12.25 -7.36
N VAL A 267 2.31 12.57 -8.48
CA VAL A 267 2.49 13.87 -9.17
C VAL A 267 2.05 15.05 -8.29
N GLU A 268 0.89 14.94 -7.64
CA GLU A 268 0.38 15.99 -6.73
C GLU A 268 1.33 16.21 -5.54
N GLN A 269 1.76 15.14 -4.88
CA GLN A 269 2.68 15.21 -3.75
C GLN A 269 4.04 15.77 -4.15
N ALA A 270 4.56 15.37 -5.31
CA ALA A 270 5.78 15.93 -5.86
C ALA A 270 5.64 17.44 -6.11
N ARG A 271 4.50 17.89 -6.67
CA ARG A 271 4.22 19.32 -6.85
C ARG A 271 4.17 20.07 -5.51
N LEU A 272 3.42 19.56 -4.54
CA LEU A 272 3.32 20.16 -3.20
C LEU A 272 4.66 20.17 -2.46
N LYS A 273 5.51 19.17 -2.69
CA LYS A 273 6.87 19.12 -2.14
C LYS A 273 7.74 20.20 -2.76
N ARG A 274 7.71 20.36 -4.09
CA ARG A 274 8.40 21.44 -4.81
C ARG A 274 7.96 22.83 -4.32
N GLU A 275 6.65 23.06 -4.20
CA GLU A 275 6.11 24.32 -3.67
C GLU A 275 6.63 24.62 -2.25
N ARG A 276 6.67 23.62 -1.38
CA ARG A 276 7.21 23.76 -0.01
C ARG A 276 8.71 24.09 -0.01
N VAL A 277 9.50 23.40 -0.84
CA VAL A 277 10.95 23.66 -0.95
C VAL A 277 11.21 25.07 -1.49
N ALA A 278 10.45 25.50 -2.51
CA ALA A 278 10.55 26.85 -3.05
C ALA A 278 10.19 27.92 -2.00
N GLN A 279 9.11 27.72 -1.23
CA GLN A 279 8.75 28.63 -0.14
C GLN A 279 9.82 28.69 0.96
N GLN A 280 10.41 27.56 1.35
CA GLN A 280 11.49 27.53 2.33
C GLN A 280 12.73 28.26 1.81
N ARG A 281 13.09 28.08 0.54
CA ARG A 281 14.20 28.81 -0.09
C ARG A 281 13.95 30.31 -0.10
N GLN A 282 12.74 30.75 -0.44
CA GLN A 282 12.38 32.17 -0.41
C GLN A 282 12.50 32.75 1.00
N LEU A 283 11.96 32.07 2.01
CA LEU A 283 12.10 32.49 3.41
C LEU A 283 13.57 32.52 3.88
N ALA A 284 14.39 31.58 3.42
CA ALA A 284 15.81 31.56 3.72
C ALA A 284 16.54 32.73 3.05
N ALA A 285 16.25 33.01 1.78
CA ALA A 285 16.80 34.16 1.06
C ALA A 285 16.39 35.49 1.72
N ASP A 286 15.12 35.63 2.10
CA ASP A 286 14.61 36.81 2.82
C ASP A 286 15.31 37.00 4.17
N LYS A 287 15.58 35.89 4.88
CA LYS A 287 16.34 35.92 6.13
C LYS A 287 17.78 36.38 5.91
N VAL A 288 18.46 35.84 4.90
CA VAL A 288 19.84 36.24 4.56
C VAL A 288 19.90 37.71 4.13
N ALA A 289 18.93 38.18 3.35
CA ALA A 289 18.84 39.59 2.96
C ALA A 289 18.66 40.50 4.18
N LYS A 290 17.76 40.12 5.10
CA LYS A 290 17.56 40.85 6.35
C LYS A 290 18.80 40.85 7.24
N ASP A 291 19.46 39.70 7.40
CA ASP A 291 20.69 39.58 8.16
C ASP A 291 21.80 40.46 7.53
N ALA A 292 21.89 40.51 6.20
CA ALA A 292 22.82 41.40 5.49
C ALA A 292 22.49 42.89 5.69
N ASP A 293 21.22 43.28 5.64
CA ASP A 293 20.77 44.65 5.92
C ASP A 293 21.09 45.05 7.38
N ASP A 294 20.88 44.14 8.34
CA ASP A 294 21.21 44.36 9.76
C ASP A 294 22.72 44.52 9.97
N TRP A 295 23.56 43.73 9.27
CA TRP A 295 25.02 43.91 9.28
C TRP A 295 25.43 45.26 8.68
N GLN A 296 24.82 45.67 7.56
CA GLN A 296 25.09 46.98 6.95
C GLN A 296 24.71 48.13 7.88
N ALA A 297 23.56 48.04 8.57
CA ALA A 297 23.12 49.04 9.54
C ALA A 297 24.09 49.12 10.73
N LEU A 298 24.57 47.98 11.24
CA LEU A 298 25.51 47.91 12.37
C LEU A 298 26.89 48.47 11.99
N ILE A 299 27.40 48.17 10.79
CA ILE A 299 28.64 48.75 10.27
C ILE A 299 28.48 50.26 10.04
N GLY A 300 27.33 50.70 9.53
CA GLY A 300 27.01 52.13 9.36
C GLY A 300 26.98 52.89 10.69
N ASP A 301 26.43 52.29 11.75
CA ASP A 301 26.40 52.88 13.10
C ASP A 301 27.80 52.91 13.73
N MET A 302 28.60 51.84 13.54
CA MET A 302 29.96 51.75 14.08
C MET A 302 30.96 52.67 13.35
N MET A 303 30.88 52.80 12.02
CA MET A 303 31.67 53.79 11.27
C MET A 303 31.14 55.23 11.43
N GLY A 304 29.87 55.40 11.82
CA GLY A 304 29.29 56.69 12.20
C GLY A 304 29.74 57.18 13.59
N MET A 305 30.23 56.28 14.44
CA MET A 305 30.65 56.58 15.81
C MET A 305 32.09 57.12 15.92
N ASP A 306 32.93 56.92 14.89
CA ASP A 306 34.34 57.38 14.89
C ASP A 306 34.57 58.70 14.13
N SER A 307 33.49 59.39 13.74
CA SER A 307 33.52 60.83 13.46
C SER A 307 33.01 61.62 14.65
N GLY A 308 33.68 61.44 15.79
CA GLY A 308 33.75 62.44 16.84
C GLY A 308 34.46 63.69 16.33
N GLY A 309 33.72 64.52 15.60
CA GLY A 309 34.28 65.68 14.90
C GLY A 309 33.25 66.73 14.47
N GLY A 310 32.18 66.93 15.23
CA GLY A 310 31.42 68.19 15.27
C GLY A 310 30.45 68.51 14.13
N GLY A 311 29.28 69.05 14.50
CA GLY A 311 28.41 69.81 13.58
C GLY A 311 27.05 69.17 13.34
N GLY A 312 26.08 69.58 14.16
CA GLY A 312 24.75 68.98 14.21
C GLY A 312 23.86 69.15 12.97
N LYS A 313 22.74 68.43 12.98
CA LYS A 313 21.51 68.79 12.25
C LYS A 313 20.29 68.07 12.84
N LYS A 314 19.57 68.83 13.66
CA LYS A 314 18.11 68.91 13.85
C LYS A 314 17.30 67.62 13.65
N HIS A 315 16.88 67.05 14.78
CA HIS A 315 15.60 66.36 14.90
C HIS A 315 14.46 67.26 14.37
N LYS A 316 13.83 66.85 13.27
CA LYS A 316 12.46 67.27 12.94
C LYS A 316 11.54 66.06 13.09
N ARG A 317 11.09 65.84 14.33
CA ARG A 317 9.85 65.10 14.61
C ARG A 317 8.73 65.74 13.78
N ARG A 318 8.16 65.03 12.80
CA ARG A 318 6.78 65.29 12.36
C ARG A 318 5.88 64.37 13.13
N ARG A 319 5.10 65.01 13.99
CA ARG A 319 3.99 64.49 14.76
C ARG A 319 2.80 64.26 13.82
N THR A 320 2.03 63.25 14.17
CA THR A 320 0.72 62.85 13.66
C THR A 320 -0.22 64.00 13.31
N GLN A 321 -0.89 63.88 12.15
CA GLN A 321 -2.34 64.01 12.03
C GLN A 321 -2.80 63.23 10.80
#